data_AF-A0AA35W2T2-F1
#
_entry.id   AF-A0AA35W2T2-F1
#
_cell.length_a   1.000
_cell.length_b   1.000
_cell.length_c   1.000
_cell.angle_alpha   90.00
_cell.angle_beta   90.00
_cell.angle_gamma   90.00
#
_symmetry.space_group_name_H-M   'P 1'
#
loop_
_entity.id
_entity.type
_entity.pdbx_description
1 polymer ?
#
loop_
_entity_poly.entity_id
_entity_poly.type
_entity_poly.pdbx_seq_one_letter_code
_entity_poly.pdbx_strand_id
1 'polypeptide(L)'
;MVTCSATGNVNMAILDFQNDAVAGERGKDWQGIHHIGFEVESLEETEARLSAANSQPMDEVNHALHAAMSGPRTQNVETKYEGPNGEMIDVSETGWVGTRGLD
;
A
#
# COMPACT_ATOMS: atom_id res chain seq x y z
N MET A 1 0.02 -0.88 12.66
CA MET A 1 -0.54 0.31 11.97
C MET A 1 -1.03 1.30 13.03
N VAL A 2 -0.19 2.28 13.36
CA VAL A 2 -0.64 3.50 14.05
C VAL A 2 -0.79 4.54 12.96
N THR A 3 -2.01 5.03 12.70
CA THR A 3 -2.29 6.11 11.75
C THR A 3 -2.24 7.46 12.46
N CYS A 4 -1.38 8.36 12.00
CA CYS A 4 -1.39 9.77 12.43
C CYS A 4 -1.90 10.64 11.28
N SER A 5 -3.09 11.23 11.46
CA SER A 5 -3.66 12.22 10.55
C SER A 5 -3.11 13.60 10.91
N ALA A 6 -2.24 14.15 10.06
CA ALA A 6 -1.84 15.54 10.15
C ALA A 6 -2.69 16.33 9.15
N THR A 7 -3.67 17.09 9.62
CA THR A 7 -4.50 18.01 8.81
C THR A 7 -5.30 17.34 7.67
N GLY A 8 -5.90 16.18 7.94
CA GLY A 8 -7.04 15.65 7.17
C GLY A 8 -6.75 15.12 5.76
N ASN A 9 -5.51 15.22 5.26
CA ASN A 9 -5.15 14.79 3.90
C ASN A 9 -3.96 13.81 3.86
N VAL A 10 -3.30 13.57 4.99
CA VAL A 10 -2.13 12.69 5.08
C VAL A 10 -2.26 11.80 6.32
N ASN A 11 -2.10 10.50 6.11
CA ASN A 11 -1.99 9.51 7.17
C ASN A 11 -0.60 8.88 7.13
N MET A 12 0.02 8.70 8.29
CA MET A 12 1.28 7.98 8.43
C MET A 12 1.06 6.68 9.19
N ALA A 13 1.44 5.54 8.59
CA ALA A 13 1.43 4.23 9.24
C ALA A 13 2.83 3.84 9.73
N ILE A 14 2.94 3.46 11.00
CA ILE A 14 4.15 2.80 11.54
C ILE A 14 3.96 1.28 11.48
N LEU A 15 4.88 0.60 10.80
CA LEU A 15 4.86 -0.84 10.54
C LEU A 15 6.14 -1.50 11.05
N ASP A 16 5.96 -2.67 11.65
CA ASP A 16 7.04 -3.59 12.02
C ASP A 16 6.89 -4.83 11.13
N PHE A 17 7.63 -4.87 10.01
CA PHE A 17 7.52 -5.94 9.04
C PHE A 17 8.07 -7.24 9.62
N GLN A 18 7.26 -8.30 9.58
CA GLN A 18 7.64 -9.58 10.18
C GLN A 18 8.35 -10.52 9.18
N ASN A 19 8.27 -10.23 7.88
CA ASN A 19 8.91 -11.02 6.82
C ASN A 19 9.25 -10.16 5.61
N ASP A 20 10.24 -10.61 4.83
CA ASP A 20 10.74 -9.87 3.66
C ASP A 20 9.78 -9.91 2.47
N ALA A 21 8.96 -10.95 2.35
CA ALA A 21 8.05 -11.12 1.22
C ALA A 21 7.05 -9.96 1.09
N VAL A 22 6.55 -9.44 2.23
CA VAL A 22 5.67 -8.26 2.24
C VAL A 22 6.43 -6.93 2.40
N ALA A 23 7.70 -6.97 2.80
CA ALA A 23 8.55 -5.79 2.93
C ALA A 23 9.16 -5.34 1.58
N GLY A 24 9.10 -6.19 0.55
CA GLY A 24 9.68 -5.90 -0.76
C GLY A 24 11.22 -5.85 -0.71
N GLU A 25 11.81 -5.20 -1.71
CA GLU A 25 13.27 -5.27 -1.95
C GLU A 25 14.13 -4.74 -0.81
N ARG A 26 13.62 -3.79 -0.02
CA ARG A 26 14.36 -3.22 1.12
C ARG A 26 14.48 -4.18 2.30
N GLY A 27 13.59 -5.17 2.37
CA GLY A 27 13.54 -6.14 3.45
C GLY A 27 13.00 -5.57 4.76
N LYS A 28 12.72 -6.48 5.69
CA LYS A 28 12.09 -6.18 6.98
C LYS A 28 12.98 -5.41 7.96
N ASP A 29 14.30 -5.56 7.81
CA ASP A 29 15.29 -4.93 8.69
C ASP A 29 15.56 -3.46 8.31
N TRP A 30 15.01 -2.99 7.18
CA TRP A 30 15.12 -1.60 6.74
C TRP A 30 14.31 -0.65 7.61
N GLN A 31 14.91 0.49 7.97
CA GLN A 31 14.27 1.55 8.75
C GLN A 31 14.15 2.82 7.92
N GLY A 32 12.92 3.23 7.64
CA GLY A 32 12.61 4.43 6.86
C GLY A 32 11.24 4.34 6.20
N ILE A 33 11.02 5.18 5.18
CA ILE A 33 9.82 5.08 4.35
C ILE A 33 9.91 3.77 3.56
N HIS A 34 8.88 2.93 3.65
CA HIS A 34 8.81 1.65 2.95
C HIS A 34 7.97 1.76 1.67
N HIS A 35 6.81 2.40 1.78
CA HIS A 35 5.89 2.67 0.67
C HIS A 35 5.17 4.00 0.87
N ILE A 36 4.54 4.48 -0.20
CA ILE A 36 3.66 5.64 -0.20
C ILE A 36 2.33 5.20 -0.81
N GLY A 37 1.22 5.45 -0.10
CA GLY A 37 -0.12 5.05 -0.53
C GLY A 37 -0.98 6.21 -0.99
N PHE A 38 -1.79 5.96 -2.02
CA PHE A 38 -2.80 6.89 -2.54
C PHE A 38 -4.18 6.23 -2.51
N GLU A 39 -5.14 6.93 -1.91
CA GLU A 39 -6.56 6.61 -2.08
C GLU A 39 -7.04 7.20 -3.41
N VAL A 40 -7.70 6.39 -4.23
CA VAL A 40 -8.16 6.77 -5.57
C VAL A 40 -9.64 6.53 -5.74
N GLU A 41 -10.28 7.25 -6.65
CA GLU A 41 -11.72 7.08 -6.91
C GLU A 41 -12.04 5.84 -7.74
N SER A 42 -11.09 5.39 -8.57
CA SER A 42 -11.21 4.20 -9.41
C SER A 42 -9.87 3.50 -9.52
N LEU A 43 -9.82 2.23 -9.08
CA LEU A 43 -8.65 1.38 -9.25
C LEU A 43 -8.41 1.07 -10.74
N GLU A 44 -9.48 0.80 -11.50
CA GLU A 44 -9.41 0.49 -12.94
C GLU A 44 -8.78 1.63 -13.74
N GLU A 45 -9.27 2.87 -13.57
CA GLU A 45 -8.69 4.02 -14.27
C GLU A 45 -7.24 4.28 -13.86
N THR A 46 -6.93 4.07 -12.58
CA THR A 46 -5.58 4.28 -12.04
C THR A 46 -4.61 3.23 -12.58
N GLU A 47 -5.01 1.97 -12.62
CA GLU A 47 -4.23 0.87 -13.20
C GLU A 47 -3.92 1.12 -14.68
N ALA A 48 -4.91 1.57 -15.45
CA ALA A 48 -4.70 1.94 -16.86
C ALA A 48 -3.64 3.04 -17.02
N ARG A 49 -3.65 4.06 -16.14
CA ARG A 49 -2.66 5.15 -16.14
C ARG A 49 -1.27 4.66 -15.71
N LEU A 50 -1.20 3.79 -14.70
CA LEU A 50 0.06 3.20 -14.22
C LEU A 50 0.69 2.31 -15.28
N SER A 51 -0.11 1.46 -15.94
CA SER A 51 0.33 0.63 -17.07
C SER A 51 0.88 1.49 -18.21
N ALA A 52 0.18 2.58 -18.60
CA ALA A 52 0.64 3.52 -19.60
C ALA A 52 1.95 4.24 -19.20
N ALA A 53 2.23 4.36 -17.91
CA ALA A 53 3.45 4.93 -17.36
C ALA A 53 4.57 3.88 -17.12
N ASN A 54 4.37 2.62 -17.52
CA ASN A 54 5.27 1.48 -17.27
C ASN A 54 5.46 1.13 -15.78
N SER A 55 4.51 1.51 -14.92
CA SER A 55 4.45 1.12 -13.52
C SER A 55 3.74 -0.23 -13.42
N GLN A 56 4.50 -1.31 -13.19
CA GLN A 56 3.95 -2.67 -13.15
C GLN A 56 3.41 -3.04 -11.76
N PRO A 57 2.40 -3.92 -11.67
CA PRO A 57 2.01 -4.53 -10.40
C PRO A 57 3.17 -5.34 -9.81
N MET A 58 3.34 -5.27 -8.50
CA MET A 58 4.34 -6.06 -7.76
C MET A 58 3.76 -7.44 -7.40
N ASP A 59 3.60 -8.31 -8.40
CA ASP A 59 2.86 -9.59 -8.28
C ASP A 59 3.28 -10.46 -7.09
N GLU A 60 4.58 -10.60 -6.82
CA GLU A 60 5.08 -11.41 -5.69
C GLU A 60 4.65 -10.82 -4.34
N VAL A 61 4.78 -9.51 -4.19
CA VAL A 61 4.40 -8.80 -2.96
C VAL A 61 2.88 -8.81 -2.80
N ASN A 62 2.13 -8.56 -3.88
CA ASN A 62 0.67 -8.60 -3.88
C ASN A 62 0.14 -10.00 -3.52
N HIS A 63 0.75 -11.05 -4.05
CA HIS A 63 0.39 -12.43 -3.70
C HIS A 63 0.71 -12.74 -2.23
N ALA A 64 1.90 -12.35 -1.74
CA ALA A 64 2.27 -12.51 -0.33
C ALA A 64 1.32 -11.76 0.61
N LEU A 65 0.90 -10.55 0.24
CA LEU A 65 -0.07 -9.75 0.99
C LEU A 65 -1.43 -10.43 1.04
N HIS A 66 -1.94 -10.90 -0.10
CA HIS A 66 -3.22 -11.64 -0.16
C HIS A 66 -3.18 -12.92 0.68
N ALA A 67 -2.07 -13.67 0.63
CA ALA A 67 -1.89 -14.87 1.45
C ALA A 67 -1.86 -14.53 2.96
N ALA A 68 -1.21 -13.44 3.34
CA ALA A 68 -1.14 -12.97 4.72
C ALA A 68 -2.48 -12.44 5.26
N MET A 69 -3.42 -12.05 4.38
CA MET A 69 -4.75 -11.54 4.73
C MET A 69 -5.84 -12.62 4.87
N SER A 70 -5.48 -13.91 4.97
CA SER A 70 -6.41 -15.04 5.14
C SER A 70 -7.26 -14.95 6.43
N GLY A 71 -8.36 -14.19 6.36
CA GLY A 71 -9.36 -13.96 7.41
C GLY A 71 -10.41 -12.93 6.94
N PRO A 72 -11.51 -12.67 7.67
CA PRO A 72 -12.61 -11.79 7.23
C PRO A 72 -12.25 -10.29 7.22
N ARG A 73 -10.99 -9.93 6.92
CA ARG A 73 -10.52 -8.56 6.86
C ARG A 73 -10.73 -8.02 5.44
N THR A 74 -11.95 -7.58 5.15
CA THR A 74 -12.28 -6.80 3.94
C THR A 74 -11.82 -5.33 4.04
N GLN A 75 -10.84 -5.04 4.90
CA GLN A 75 -10.40 -3.69 5.27
C GLN A 75 -8.95 -3.51 4.82
N ASN A 76 -8.61 -2.34 4.26
CA ASN A 76 -7.28 -2.01 3.73
C ASN A 76 -6.88 -2.83 2.49
N VAL A 77 -7.82 -3.03 1.56
CA VAL A 77 -7.51 -3.68 0.27
C VAL A 77 -6.71 -2.71 -0.58
N GLU A 78 -5.54 -3.14 -1.03
CA GLU A 78 -4.63 -2.34 -1.85
C GLU A 78 -3.95 -3.22 -2.90
N THR A 79 -3.54 -2.59 -4.01
CA THR A 79 -2.62 -3.18 -4.98
C THR A 79 -1.35 -2.37 -5.01
N LYS A 80 -0.21 -3.05 -4.97
CA LYS A 80 1.11 -2.44 -4.96
C LYS A 80 1.73 -2.41 -6.35
N TYR A 81 2.35 -1.29 -6.67
CA TYR A 81 2.98 -1.00 -7.96
C TYR A 81 4.41 -0.48 -7.76
N GLU A 82 5.24 -0.66 -8.79
CA GLU A 82 6.61 -0.16 -8.81
C GLU A 82 6.70 1.28 -9.32
N GLY A 83 7.32 2.14 -8.52
CA GLY A 83 7.65 3.52 -8.86
C GLY A 83 8.92 3.64 -9.73
N PRO A 84 9.17 4.83 -10.30
CA PRO A 84 10.25 5.05 -11.26
C PRO A 84 11.67 4.80 -10.73
N ASN A 85 11.87 4.79 -9.40
CA ASN A 85 13.15 4.46 -8.77
C ASN A 85 13.06 3.22 -7.86
N GLY A 86 12.10 2.32 -8.11
CA GLY A 86 11.87 1.13 -7.28
C GLY A 86 11.14 1.43 -5.97
N GLU A 87 10.44 2.57 -5.87
CA GLU A 87 9.56 2.83 -4.74
C GLU A 87 8.34 1.91 -4.78
N MET A 88 7.88 1.44 -3.63
CA MET A 88 6.61 0.72 -3.52
C MET A 88 5.46 1.74 -3.40
N ILE A 89 4.53 1.72 -4.34
CA ILE A 89 3.36 2.60 -4.40
C ILE A 89 2.10 1.78 -4.15
N ASP A 90 1.32 2.16 -3.15
CA ASP A 90 0.08 1.47 -2.81
C ASP A 90 -1.12 2.24 -3.37
N VAL A 91 -2.03 1.54 -4.02
CA VAL A 91 -3.26 2.12 -4.55
C VAL A 91 -4.46 1.42 -3.93
N SER A 92 -5.38 2.19 -3.35
CA SER A 92 -6.60 1.66 -2.74
C SER A 92 -7.80 2.50 -3.13
N GLU A 93 -8.86 1.86 -3.62
CA GLU A 93 -10.15 2.55 -3.87
C GLU A 93 -10.97 2.71 -2.58
N THR A 94 -10.80 1.79 -1.63
CA THR A 94 -11.53 1.81 -0.34
C THR A 94 -10.88 2.73 0.69
N GLY A 95 -9.60 3.09 0.46
CA GLY A 95 -8.73 3.70 1.45
C GLY A 95 -8.40 2.75 2.60
N TRP A 96 -7.82 3.32 3.65
CA TRP A 96 -7.42 2.59 4.85
C TRP A 96 -8.25 3.00 6.07
N VAL A 97 -8.45 2.06 6.99
CA VAL A 97 -9.06 2.32 8.30
C VAL A 97 -8.30 3.43 9.01
N GLY A 98 -9.04 4.43 9.52
CA GLY A 98 -8.48 5.63 10.15
C GLY A 98 -8.16 6.77 9.19
N THR A 99 -8.41 6.62 7.88
CA THR A 99 -8.28 7.71 6.90
C THR A 99 -9.41 8.72 7.01
N ARG A 100 -10.63 8.21 7.15
CA ARG A 100 -11.82 8.97 7.54
C ARG A 100 -11.88 8.87 9.07
N GLY A 101 -12.12 9.98 9.77
CA GLY A 101 -12.00 10.08 11.23
C GLY A 101 -12.72 8.98 12.03
N LEU A 102 -12.43 8.90 13.33
CA LEU A 102 -13.13 7.98 14.25
C LEU A 102 -14.53 8.54 14.55
N ASP A 103 -15.47 8.34 13.64
CA ASP A 103 -16.90 8.64 13.86
C ASP A 103 -17.56 7.52 14.69
#